data_AF-A0A7Y7XJ50-F1
#
_entry.id   AF-A0A7Y7XJ50-F1
#
_cell.length_a   1.000
_cell.length_b   1.000
_cell.length_c   1.000
_cell.angle_alpha   90.00
_cell.angle_beta   90.00
_cell.angle_gamma   90.00
#
_symmetry.space_group_name_H-M   'P 1'
#
loop_
_entity.id
_entity.type
_entity.pdbx_description
1 polymer ?
#
loop_
_entity_poly.entity_id
_entity_poly.type
_entity_poly.pdbx_seq_one_letter_code
_entity_poly.pdbx_strand_id
1 'polypeptide(L)' 'MITPFAFHTMLIPILGGMLMLAVGFNFRERNAGVLLIWLGMLFILGTVVYKILAQLTD' A
#
# COMPACT_ATOMS: atom_id res chain seq x y z
N MET A 1 -10.73 0.88 19.23
CA MET A 1 -11.01 -0.56 18.94
C MET A 1 -11.21 -0.77 17.45
N ILE A 2 -10.31 -1.49 16.77
CA ILE A 2 -10.42 -1.74 15.32
C ILE A 2 -11.49 -2.82 15.09
N THR A 3 -12.62 -2.45 14.50
CA THR A 3 -13.67 -3.41 14.17
C THR A 3 -13.19 -4.40 13.10
N PRO A 4 -13.72 -5.63 13.06
CA PRO A 4 -13.34 -6.60 12.02
C PRO A 4 -13.53 -6.05 10.60
N PHE A 5 -14.51 -5.15 10.41
CA PHE A 5 -14.69 -4.43 9.16
C PHE A 5 -13.46 -3.60 8.77
N ALA A 6 -12.96 -2.75 9.68
CA ALA A 6 -11.79 -1.90 9.45
C ALA A 6 -10.51 -2.71 9.17
N PHE A 7 -10.38 -3.91 9.75
CA PHE A 7 -9.28 -4.83 9.45
C PHE A 7 -9.33 -5.35 8.00
N HIS A 8 -10.52 -5.69 7.49
CA HIS A 8 -10.68 -6.11 6.10
C HIS A 8 -10.50 -4.95 5.11
N THR A 9 -10.89 -3.72 5.49
CA THR A 9 -10.69 -2.54 4.62
C THR A 9 -9.20 -2.24 4.38
N MET A 10 -8.31 -2.65 5.29
CA MET A 10 -6.84 -2.52 5.10
C MET A 10 -6.28 -3.43 3.99
N LEU A 11 -7.01 -4.48 3.58
CA LEU A 11 -6.61 -5.32 2.44
C LEU A 11 -6.71 -4.58 1.11
N ILE A 12 -7.65 -3.65 0.97
CA ILE A 12 -7.89 -2.89 -0.27
C ILE A 12 -6.64 -2.10 -0.68
N PRO A 13 -6.04 -1.24 0.18
CA PRO A 13 -4.83 -0.51 -0.19
C PRO A 13 -3.60 -1.43 -0.35
N ILE A 14 -3.51 -2.54 0.37
CA ILE A 14 -2.43 -3.52 0.18
C ILE A 14 -2.52 -4.17 -1.21
N LEU A 15 -3.70 -4.65 -1.59
CA LEU A 15 -3.94 -5.24 -2.91
C LEU A 15 -3.74 -4.22 -4.03
N GLY A 16 -4.21 -2.98 -3.83
CA GLY A 16 -3.95 -1.87 -4.74
C GLY A 16 -2.45 -1.60 -4.90
N GLY A 17 -1.70 -1.57 -3.81
CA GLY A 17 -0.25 -1.44 -3.81
C GLY A 17 0.44 -2.59 -4.55
N MET A 18 0.04 -3.84 -4.30
CA MET A 18 0.60 -5.02 -4.98
C MET A 18 0.35 -4.99 -6.49
N LEU A 19 -0.84 -4.59 -6.94
CA LEU A 19 -1.13 -4.41 -8.37
C LEU A 19 -0.27 -3.30 -8.98
N MET A 20 -0.12 -2.19 -8.26
CA MET A 20 0.71 -1.06 -8.70
C MET A 20 2.19 -1.45 -8.82
N LEU A 21 2.70 -2.28 -7.90
CA LEU A 21 4.03 -2.88 -8.01
C LEU A 21 4.14 -3.81 -9.22
N ALA A 22 3.14 -4.67 -9.46
CA ALA A 22 3.14 -5.59 -10.60
C ALA A 22 3.13 -4.85 -11.95
N VAL A 23 2.31 -3.79 -12.07
CA VAL A 23 2.28 -2.93 -13.26
C VAL A 23 3.60 -2.15 -13.39
N GLY A 24 4.10 -1.57 -12.30
CA GLY A 24 5.37 -0.86 -12.29
C GLY A 24 6.55 -1.73 -12.68
N PHE A 25 6.56 -3.00 -12.24
CA PHE A 25 7.58 -3.98 -12.61
C PHE A 25 7.51 -4.37 -14.09
N ASN A 26 6.31 -4.50 -14.65
CA ASN A 26 6.13 -4.75 -16.09
C ASN A 26 6.69 -3.61 -16.96
N PHE A 27 6.57 -2.35 -16.51
CA PHE A 27 7.10 -1.18 -17.22
C PHE A 27 8.45 -0.68 -16.68
N ARG A 28 9.17 -1.50 -15.91
CA ARG A 28 10.42 -1.16 -15.22
C ARG A 28 11.46 -0.49 -16.13
N GLU A 29 11.49 -0.86 -17.39
CA GLU A 29 12.43 -0.35 -18.39
C GLU A 29 12.25 1.15 -18.66
N ARG A 30 11.06 1.70 -18.35
CA ARG A 30 10.78 3.12 -18.41
C ARG A 30 10.88 3.71 -17.01
N ASN A 31 11.39 4.95 -16.90
CA ASN A 31 11.40 5.69 -15.63
C ASN A 31 10.01 5.73 -14.96
N ALA A 32 8.94 5.75 -15.76
CA ALA A 32 7.56 5.67 -15.28
C ALA A 32 7.25 4.37 -14.51
N GLY A 33 7.80 3.23 -14.91
CA GLY A 33 7.62 1.97 -14.19
C GLY A 33 8.33 1.97 -12.84
N VAL A 34 9.56 2.50 -12.77
CA VAL A 34 10.29 2.66 -11.50
C VAL A 34 9.54 3.62 -10.55
N LEU A 35 8.95 4.70 -11.08
CA LEU A 35 8.10 5.60 -10.30
C LEU A 35 6.82 4.90 -9.78
N LEU A 36 6.20 4.04 -10.60
CA LEU A 36 5.04 3.25 -10.17
C LEU A 36 5.39 2.27 -9.04
N ILE A 37 6.57 1.64 -9.11
CA ILE A 37 7.08 0.78 -8.04
C ILE A 37 7.25 1.58 -6.75
N TRP A 38 7.83 2.77 -6.85
CA TRP A 38 7.98 3.69 -5.71
C TRP A 38 6.63 4.07 -5.09
N LEU A 39 5.65 4.41 -5.93
CA LEU A 39 4.31 4.74 -5.46
C LEU A 39 3.63 3.54 -4.80
N GLY A 40 3.73 2.34 -5.37
CA GLY A 40 3.17 1.12 -4.78
C GLY A 40 3.79 0.80 -3.41
N MET A 41 5.11 0.97 -3.28
CA MET A 41 5.83 0.82 -2.01
C MET A 41 5.37 1.85 -0.97
N LEU A 42 5.28 3.13 -1.34
CA LEU A 42 4.81 4.20 -0.45
C LEU A 42 3.37 3.98 -0.01
N PHE A 43 2.51 3.46 -0.89
CA PHE A 43 1.12 3.16 -0.57
C PHE A 43 1.00 2.07 0.50
N ILE A 44 1.76 0.98 0.35
CA ILE A 44 1.79 -0.11 1.34
C ILE A 44 2.38 0.39 2.67
N LEU A 45 3.50 1.10 2.63
CA LEU A 45 4.13 1.66 3.84
C LEU A 45 3.20 2.64 4.56
N GLY A 46 2.54 3.54 3.84
CA GLY A 46 1.59 4.49 4.43
C GLY A 46 0.44 3.78 5.14
N THR A 47 -0.06 2.69 4.55
CA THR A 47 -1.13 1.88 5.18
C THR A 47 -0.65 1.25 6.49
N VAL A 48 0.57 0.70 6.51
CA VAL A 48 1.16 0.10 7.71
C VAL A 48 1.42 1.15 8.79
N VAL A 49 1.98 2.30 8.43
CA VAL A 49 2.24 3.41 9.36
C VAL A 49 0.93 3.93 9.95
N TYR A 50 -0.10 4.13 9.12
CA TYR A 50 -1.43 4.53 9.60
C TYR A 50 -2.00 3.51 10.59
N LYS A 51 -1.85 2.21 10.30
CA LYS A 51 -2.27 1.14 11.22
C LYS A 51 -1.53 1.21 12.55
N ILE A 52 -0.20 1.38 12.53
CA ILE A 52 0.60 1.50 13.75
C ILE A 52 0.18 2.73 14.55
N LEU A 53 -0.01 3.87 13.88
CA LEU A 53 -0.43 5.12 14.53
C LEU A 53 -1.81 5.00 15.16
N ALA A 54 -2.76 4.38 14.47
CA ALA A 54 -4.09 4.09 15.01
C ALA A 54 -4.00 3.20 16.26
N GLN A 55 -3.16 2.16 16.24
CA GLN A 55 -2.94 1.28 17.41
C GLN A 55 -2.20 1.95 18.58
N LEU A 56 -1.45 3.03 18.34
CA LEU A 56 -0.77 3.80 19.38
C LEU A 56 -1.68 4.86 20.03
N THR A 57 -2.70 5.30 19.29
CA THR A 57 -3.60 6.39 19.69
C THR A 57 -4.88 5.88 20.36
N ASP A 58 -5.32 4.67 20.00
CA ASP A 58 -6.31 3.86 20.74
C ASP A 58 -5.65 3.13 21.93
#